data_AF-A0A6N9BIL6-F1
#
_entry.id   AF-A0A6N9BIL6-F1
#
_cell.length_a   1.000
_cell.length_b   1.000
_cell.length_c   1.000
_cell.angle_alpha   90.00
_cell.angle_beta   90.00
_cell.angle_gamma   90.00
#
_symmetry.space_group_name_H-M   'P 1'
#
loop_
_entity.id
_entity.type
_entity.pdbx_description
1 polymer ?
#
loop_
_entity_poly.entity_id
_entity_poly.type
_entity_poly.pdbx_seq_one_letter_code
_entity_poly.pdbx_strand_id
1 'polypeptide(L)' 'MGAPGRINYTIIGDAVNVGQRLEQLGKVVFAEGCETAILVSGATAAELGPEFHPAPAGRHRVKGRAGEIDVFSLGA' A
#
# COMPACT_ATOMS: atom_id res chain seq x y z
N MET A 1 9.56 19.03 7.76
CA MET A 1 9.43 20.43 8.24
C MET A 1 10.44 21.27 7.46
N GLY A 2 9.99 22.30 6.74
CA GLY A 2 10.79 23.03 5.74
C GLY A 2 11.40 24.34 6.24
N ALA A 3 12.50 24.76 5.60
CA ALA A 3 13.23 26.02 5.84
C ALA A 3 12.37 27.27 5.52
N PRO A 4 12.74 28.47 6.03
CA PRO A 4 11.92 29.67 5.90
C PRO A 4 11.65 30.01 4.42
N GLY A 5 10.37 30.06 4.03
CA GLY A 5 9.92 30.43 2.67
C GLY A 5 9.37 29.29 1.81
N ARG A 6 9.51 28.01 2.20
CA ARG A 6 8.85 26.87 1.51
C ARG A 6 7.87 26.15 2.43
N ILE A 7 6.58 26.25 2.11
CA ILE A 7 5.53 25.45 2.74
C ILE A 7 5.29 24.22 1.86
N ASN A 8 5.56 23.03 2.40
CA ASN A 8 5.17 21.77 1.78
C ASN A 8 3.81 21.35 2.34
N TYR A 9 2.78 21.28 1.50
CA TYR A 9 1.56 20.57 1.83
C TYR A 9 1.83 19.07 1.70
N THR A 10 1.92 18.39 2.84
CA THR A 10 2.27 16.98 2.91
C THR A 10 1.48 16.30 4.01
N ILE A 11 1.31 14.99 3.89
CA ILE A 11 0.69 14.14 4.90
C ILE A 11 1.78 13.36 5.62
N ILE A 12 1.61 13.18 6.93
CA ILE A 12 2.51 12.39 7.78
C ILE A 12 1.63 11.42 8.56
N GLY A 13 2.03 10.15 8.65
CA GLY A 13 1.33 9.16 9.49
C GLY A 13 1.38 7.74 8.94
N ASP A 14 0.63 6.86 9.61
CA ASP A 14 0.60 5.41 9.33
C ASP A 14 0.24 5.11 7.86
N ALA A 15 -0.71 5.83 7.28
CA ALA A 15 -1.12 5.64 5.89
C ALA A 15 0.04 5.83 4.90
N VAL A 16 0.94 6.78 5.14
CA VAL A 16 2.13 6.99 4.30
C VAL A 16 3.11 5.82 4.45
N ASN A 17 3.33 5.34 5.69
CA ASN A 17 4.19 4.19 5.95
C ASN A 17 3.64 2.91 5.30
N VAL A 18 2.32 2.69 5.38
CA VAL A 18 1.63 1.57 4.73
C VAL A 18 1.81 1.65 3.21
N GLY A 19 1.60 2.82 2.61
CA GLY A 19 1.79 3.02 1.16
C GLY A 19 3.23 2.69 0.71
N GLN A 20 4.23 3.19 1.43
CA GLN A 20 5.63 2.86 1.15
C GLN A 20 5.93 1.35 1.27
N ARG A 21 5.29 0.66 2.21
CA ARG A 21 5.49 -0.78 2.41
C ARG A 21 4.84 -1.61 1.30
N LEU A 22 3.65 -1.22 0.86
CA LEU A 22 2.96 -1.85 -0.28
C LEU A 22 3.79 -1.70 -1.57
N GLU A 23 4.37 -0.52 -1.81
CA GLU A 23 5.26 -0.27 -2.96
C GLU A 23 6.47 -1.21 -2.95
N GLN A 24 7.14 -1.34 -1.80
CA GLN A 24 8.26 -2.26 -1.65
C GLN A 24 7.85 -3.72 -1.87
N LEU A 25 6.67 -4.11 -1.38
CA LEU A 25 6.17 -5.47 -1.52
C LEU A 25 5.85 -5.80 -2.99
N GLY A 26 5.32 -4.85 -3.76
CA GLY A 26 5.06 -5.03 -5.18
C GLY A 26 6.29 -5.49 -5.96
N LYS A 27 7.48 -4.97 -5.60
CA LYS A 27 8.76 -5.36 -6.21
C LYS A 27 9.21 -6.79 -5.90
N VAL A 28 8.69 -7.38 -4.82
CA VAL A 28 9.08 -8.72 -4.35
C VAL A 28 8.07 -9.79 -4.79
N VAL A 29 6.78 -9.44 -4.80
CA VAL A 29 5.69 -10.41 -4.98
C VAL A 29 5.33 -10.64 -6.44
N PHE A 30 5.55 -9.66 -7.33
CA PHE A 30 5.23 -9.81 -8.73
C PHE A 30 6.33 -10.56 -9.48
N ALA A 31 5.94 -11.67 -10.12
CA ALA A 31 6.82 -12.54 -10.88
C ALA A 31 7.34 -11.87 -12.16
N GLU A 32 8.47 -12.37 -12.67
CA GLU A 32 8.99 -11.98 -13.99
C GLU A 32 7.89 -12.12 -15.05
N GLY A 33 7.61 -11.03 -15.77
CA GLY A 33 6.59 -10.96 -16.83
C GLY A 33 5.35 -10.13 -16.49
N CYS A 34 5.18 -9.65 -15.26
CA CYS A 34 4.13 -8.69 -14.92
C CYS A 34 4.63 -7.25 -15.12
N GLU A 35 4.03 -6.50 -16.05
CA GLU A 35 4.41 -5.09 -16.29
C GLU A 35 3.97 -4.16 -15.15
N THR A 36 2.89 -4.51 -14.43
CA THR A 36 2.30 -3.64 -13.40
C THR A 36 1.89 -4.44 -12.17
N ALA A 37 2.17 -3.86 -11.00
CA ALA A 37 1.81 -4.38 -9.70
C ALA A 37 0.87 -3.40 -8.98
N ILE A 38 -0.38 -3.78 -8.75
CA ILE A 38 -1.33 -2.97 -7.98
C ILE A 38 -1.62 -3.69 -6.67
N LEU A 39 -1.12 -3.14 -5.57
CA LEU A 39 -1.38 -3.64 -4.21
C LEU A 39 -2.13 -2.61 -3.39
N VAL A 40 -3.11 -3.08 -2.62
CA VAL A 40 -3.92 -2.26 -1.72
C VAL A 40 -3.95 -2.87 -0.32
N SER A 41 -4.09 -2.02 0.69
CA SER A 41 -4.30 -2.48 2.07
C SER A 41 -5.71 -3.06 2.26
N GLY A 42 -5.93 -3.89 3.28
CA GLY A 42 -7.26 -4.40 3.61
C GLY A 42 -8.27 -3.30 3.94
N ALA A 43 -7.83 -2.21 4.57
CA ALA A 43 -8.69 -1.05 4.81
C ALA A 43 -9.14 -0.39 3.50
N THR A 44 -8.25 -0.31 2.51
CA THR A 44 -8.60 0.18 1.17
C THR A 44 -9.51 -0.80 0.44
N ALA A 45 -9.21 -2.11 0.50
CA ALA A 45 -10.00 -3.15 -0.15
C ALA A 45 -11.46 -3.20 0.34
N ALA A 46 -11.69 -2.92 1.63
CA ALA A 46 -13.02 -2.89 2.23
C ALA A 46 -13.91 -1.75 1.70
N GLU A 47 -13.30 -0.69 1.14
CA GLU A 47 -13.99 0.50 0.62
C GLU A 47 -14.10 0.49 -0.91
N LEU A 48 -13.62 -0.57 -1.58
CA LEU A 48 -13.71 -0.67 -3.03
C LEU A 48 -15.15 -0.92 -3.49
N GLY A 49 -15.48 -0.36 -4.66
CA GLY A 49 -16.74 -0.63 -5.34
C GLY A 49 -16.86 -2.08 -5.82
N PRO A 50 -18.08 -2.53 -6.15
CA PRO A 50 -18.35 -3.91 -6.57
C PRO A 50 -17.66 -4.33 -7.87
N GLU A 51 -17.16 -3.37 -8.66
CA GLU A 51 -16.39 -3.60 -9.89
C GLU A 51 -14.96 -4.13 -9.64
N PHE A 52 -14.48 -4.08 -8.39
CA PHE A 52 -13.15 -4.58 -8.05
C PHE A 52 -13.22 -6.00 -7.48
N HIS A 53 -12.24 -6.82 -7.86
CA HIS A 53 -12.07 -8.19 -7.37
C HIS A 53 -10.68 -8.36 -6.75
N PRO A 54 -10.49 -7.95 -5.49
CA PRO A 54 -9.19 -8.03 -4.83
C PRO A 54 -8.81 -9.47 -4.53
N ALA A 55 -7.63 -9.90 -4.98
CA ALA A 55 -7.07 -11.20 -4.64
C ALA A 55 -6.18 -11.09 -3.39
N PRO A 56 -6.29 -11.97 -2.38
CA PRO A 56 -5.44 -11.91 -1.19
C PRO A 56 -3.96 -12.07 -1.54
N ALA A 57 -3.12 -11.14 -1.07
CA ALA A 57 -1.66 -11.12 -1.23
C ALA A 57 -0.92 -11.30 0.11
N GLY A 58 -1.65 -11.80 1.12
CA GLY A 58 -1.12 -12.17 2.43
C GLY A 58 -1.11 -11.03 3.46
N ARG A 59 -0.52 -11.34 4.61
CA ARG A 59 -0.40 -10.43 5.77
C ARG A 59 1.02 -9.94 5.94
N HIS A 60 1.16 -8.65 6.22
CA HIS A 60 2.46 -7.98 6.26
C HIS A 60 2.60 -7.08 7.47
N ARG A 61 3.76 -7.17 8.12
CA ARG A 61 4.06 -6.31 9.28
C ARG A 61 4.55 -4.93 8.84
N VAL A 62 3.96 -3.90 9.42
CA VAL A 62 4.35 -2.50 9.20
C VAL A 62 5.13 -2.00 10.40
N LYS A 63 6.30 -1.40 10.12
CA LYS A 63 7.14 -0.83 11.16
C LYS A 63 6.41 0.34 11.81
N GLY A 64 6.33 0.35 13.14
CA GLY A 64 5.65 1.41 13.91
C GLY A 64 4.15 1.17 14.14
N ARG A 65 3.61 0.04 13.67
CA ARG A 65 2.24 -0.39 13.96
C ARG A 65 2.21 -1.69 14.74
N ALA A 66 1.28 -1.81 15.69
CA ALA A 66 1.01 -3.08 16.35
C ALA A 66 0.13 -3.95 15.42
N GLY A 67 0.62 -5.13 15.06
CA GLY A 67 -0.08 -6.09 14.21
C GLY A 67 0.36 -6.10 12.76
N GLU A 68 -0.26 -7.01 12.00
CA GLU A 68 -0.08 -7.13 10.55
C GLU A 68 -1.24 -6.45 9.83
N ILE A 69 -0.99 -6.04 8.59
CA ILE A 69 -2.02 -5.57 7.67
C ILE A 69 -2.31 -6.66 6.65
N ASP A 70 -3.58 -6.83 6.33
CA ASP A 70 -3.99 -7.60 5.15
C ASP A 70 -3.64 -6.80 3.89
N VAL A 71 -3.15 -7.49 2.86
CA VAL A 71 -2.80 -6.91 1.55
C VAL A 71 -3.51 -7.69 0.46
N PHE A 72 -3.96 -6.97 -0.56
CA PHE A 72 -4.65 -7.52 -1.72
C PHE A 72 -4.05 -6.98 -3.01
N SER A 73 -4.10 -7.77 -4.08
CA SER A 73 -3.75 -7.33 -5.44
C SER A 73 -4.98 -7.03 -6.28
N LEU A 74 -4.86 -6.08 -7.20
CA LEU A 74 -5.86 -5.74 -8.20
C LEU A 74 -5.30 -5.95 -9.61
N GLY A 75 -6.12 -6.44 -10.53
CA GLY A 75 -5.70 -6.76 -11.90
C GLY A 75 -5.00 -8.10 -11.96
N ALA A 76 -5.75 -9.11 -12.36
CA ALA A 76 -5.26 -10.38 -12.89
C ALA A 76 -5.82 -10.53 -14.31
#